data_AF-A0A8X6T832-F1
#
_entry.id   AF-A0A8X6T832-F1
#
_cell.length_a   1.000
_cell.length_b   1.000
_cell.length_c   1.000
_cell.angle_alpha   90.00
_cell.angle_beta   90.00
_cell.angle_gamma   90.00
#
_symmetry.space_group_name_H-M   'P 1'
#
loop_
_entity.id
_entity.type
_entity.pdbx_description
1 polymer ?
#
loop_
_entity_poly.entity_id
_entity_poly.type
_entity_poly.pdbx_seq_one_letter_code
_entity_poly.pdbx_strand_id
1 'polypeptide(L)'
;MVVYSTPVFTPVGPTLLPSNNRCLPLCSIATTPAFLAVPIIKRTCNVSVVWHLIFMKMFSCFLPHSWRLVAVSSKPSGRWHTFVDSAKVRFACELSISIYLLILKFMHLDAACGHGWTSMKGRIAFWCAFSNNTGVVAYRLYGQQCDNCQGESYEPAMWYPEEMEKVLWNICSRVAHVFYGCARPPIQLNRRPGKPKNPHNSEKCQACKDGVCAERR
;
A
#
# COMPACT_ATOMS: atom_id res chain seq x y z
N MET A 1 1.33 5.69 27.19
CA MET A 1 0.25 5.66 26.18
C MET A 1 0.40 6.93 25.35
N VAL A 2 1.10 6.85 24.21
CA VAL A 2 1.36 8.03 23.36
C VAL A 2 0.22 8.13 22.35
N VAL A 3 -0.64 9.11 22.56
CA VAL A 3 -1.78 9.40 21.68
C VAL A 3 -1.23 10.20 20.50
N TYR A 4 -1.12 9.58 19.33
CA TYR A 4 -0.81 10.33 18.10
C TYR A 4 -2.06 11.06 17.64
N SER A 5 -2.11 12.37 17.92
CA SER A 5 -3.16 13.25 17.43
C SER A 5 -3.10 13.33 15.90
N THR A 6 -4.18 12.93 15.23
CA THR A 6 -4.33 13.09 13.78
C THR A 6 -4.60 14.56 13.44
N PRO A 7 -3.84 15.19 12.53
CA PRO A 7 -4.15 16.55 12.10
C PRO A 7 -5.46 16.57 11.29
N VAL A 8 -6.38 17.43 11.70
CA VAL A 8 -7.63 17.73 11.00
C VAL A 8 -7.30 18.63 9.80
N PHE A 9 -7.50 18.15 8.58
CA PHE A 9 -7.37 18.95 7.36
C PHE A 9 -8.75 19.47 6.94
N THR A 10 -8.94 20.79 6.98
CA THR A 10 -10.13 21.46 6.44
C THR A 10 -9.99 21.63 4.92
N PRO A 11 -11.06 21.41 4.13
CA PRO A 11 -11.00 21.52 2.68
C PRO A 11 -11.04 22.98 2.23
N VAL A 12 -10.10 23.37 1.38
CA VAL A 12 -10.24 24.55 0.52
C VAL A 12 -10.65 24.04 -0.86
N GLY A 13 -11.62 24.72 -1.49
CA GLY A 13 -12.16 24.38 -2.80
C GLY A 13 -11.11 24.36 -3.92
N PRO A 14 -11.50 23.99 -5.15
CA PRO A 14 -10.58 23.90 -6.28
C PRO A 14 -10.09 25.30 -6.65
N THR A 15 -8.92 25.69 -6.15
CA THR A 15 -8.17 26.81 -6.72
C THR A 15 -7.61 26.35 -8.06
N LEU A 16 -8.22 26.82 -9.15
CA LEU A 16 -7.67 26.69 -10.50
C LEU A 16 -6.29 27.35 -10.51
N LEU A 17 -5.23 26.53 -10.55
CA LEU A 17 -3.86 27.03 -10.70
C LEU A 17 -3.67 27.55 -12.13
N PRO A 18 -2.91 28.65 -12.32
CA PRO A 18 -2.61 29.18 -13.64
C PRO A 18 -1.87 28.13 -14.48
N SER A 19 -2.36 27.93 -15.70
CA SER A 19 -1.81 27.04 -16.71
C SER A 19 -0.45 27.54 -17.21
N ASN A 20 0.64 27.30 -16.48
CA ASN A 20 1.97 27.52 -17.08
C ASN A 20 3.13 26.70 -16.53
N ASN A 21 2.86 25.57 -15.85
CA ASN A 21 3.90 24.57 -15.63
C ASN A 21 3.76 23.49 -16.70
N ARG A 22 4.66 23.53 -17.69
CA ARG A 22 4.86 22.44 -18.64
C ARG A 22 5.03 21.16 -17.82
N CYS A 23 4.02 20.28 -17.85
CA CYS A 23 4.14 18.94 -17.30
C CYS A 23 5.32 18.30 -18.05
N LEU A 24 6.47 18.18 -17.39
CA LEU A 24 7.60 17.46 -17.96
C LEU A 24 7.06 16.08 -18.33
N PRO A 25 7.21 15.64 -19.59
CA PRO A 25 6.62 14.39 -20.01
C PRO A 25 7.16 13.29 -19.11
N LEU A 26 6.26 12.58 -18.44
CA LEU A 26 6.53 11.27 -17.81
C LEU A 26 7.18 10.28 -18.80
N CYS A 27 7.22 10.61 -20.10
CA CYS A 27 7.83 9.86 -21.19
C CYS A 27 9.37 9.94 -21.29
N SER A 28 10.09 10.71 -20.48
CA SER A 28 11.57 10.73 -20.53
C SER A 28 12.26 9.75 -19.58
N ILE A 29 11.52 8.92 -18.83
CA ILE A 29 12.12 7.78 -18.12
C ILE A 29 12.34 6.67 -19.16
N ALA A 30 13.45 6.78 -19.89
CA ALA A 30 13.90 5.77 -20.82
C ALA A 30 13.94 4.40 -20.12
N THR A 31 13.29 3.44 -20.76
CA THR A 31 13.27 2.04 -20.40
C THR A 31 14.67 1.45 -20.56
N THR A 32 15.46 1.44 -19.49
CA THR A 32 16.56 0.48 -19.32
C THR A 32 16.42 -0.15 -17.94
N PRO A 33 16.27 -1.49 -17.84
CA PRO A 33 16.29 -2.16 -16.56
C PRO A 33 17.76 -2.26 -16.13
N ALA A 34 18.33 -1.15 -15.68
CA ALA A 34 19.54 -1.21 -14.89
C ALA A 34 19.14 -1.84 -13.55
N PHE A 35 19.26 -3.17 -13.49
CA PHE A 35 19.31 -3.92 -12.24
C PHE A 35 20.40 -3.28 -11.39
N LEU A 36 20.03 -2.34 -10.52
CA LEU A 36 20.75 -2.18 -9.29
C LEU A 36 20.45 -3.45 -8.50
N ALA A 37 21.30 -4.44 -8.69
CA ALA A 37 21.57 -5.45 -7.69
C ALA A 37 22.08 -4.70 -6.46
N VAL A 38 21.17 -4.05 -5.74
CA VAL A 38 21.39 -3.70 -4.36
C VAL A 38 21.65 -5.06 -3.71
N PRO A 39 22.86 -5.30 -3.17
CA PRO A 39 23.10 -6.54 -2.47
C PRO A 39 22.04 -6.58 -1.38
N ILE A 40 21.13 -7.55 -1.51
CA ILE A 40 20.12 -7.83 -0.50
C ILE A 40 20.95 -8.29 0.69
N ILE A 41 21.33 -7.33 1.53
CA ILE A 41 21.72 -7.56 2.91
C ILE A 41 20.48 -8.20 3.50
N LYS A 42 20.50 -9.53 3.53
CA LYS A 42 19.50 -10.36 4.15
C LYS A 42 19.39 -9.91 5.62
N ARG A 43 18.17 -9.56 6.00
CA ARG A 43 17.68 -9.17 7.34
C ARG A 43 17.68 -7.65 7.60
N THR A 44 16.46 -7.16 7.90
CA THR A 44 16.08 -5.90 8.59
C THR A 44 15.74 -4.61 7.82
N CYS A 45 15.51 -4.61 6.50
CA CYS A 45 14.84 -3.43 5.90
C CYS A 45 13.36 -3.42 6.33
N ASN A 46 12.96 -2.42 7.14
CA ASN A 46 11.57 -2.20 7.50
C ASN A 46 10.80 -1.93 6.20
N VAL A 47 9.78 -2.75 5.90
CA VAL A 47 8.98 -2.65 4.67
C VAL A 47 8.46 -1.22 4.44
N SER A 48 8.11 -0.51 5.51
CA SER A 48 7.72 0.90 5.46
C SER A 48 8.79 1.78 4.83
N VAL A 49 10.08 1.56 5.14
CA VAL A 49 11.19 2.33 4.55
C VAL A 49 11.25 2.13 3.03
N VAL A 50 11.05 0.91 2.55
CA VAL A 50 11.05 0.61 1.11
C VAL A 50 9.94 1.37 0.38
N TRP A 51 8.72 1.37 0.93
CA TRP A 51 7.61 2.18 0.40
C TRP A 51 7.96 3.66 0.29
N HIS A 52 8.55 4.23 1.35
CA HIS A 52 8.91 5.65 1.38
C HIS A 52 10.00 5.98 0.36
N LEU A 53 11.04 5.14 0.22
CA LEU A 53 12.12 5.37 -0.74
C LEU A 53 11.62 5.36 -2.19
N ILE A 54 10.79 4.38 -2.56
CA ILE A 54 10.20 4.31 -3.90
C ILE A 54 9.29 5.52 -4.13
N PHE A 55 8.46 5.87 -3.13
CA PHE A 55 7.57 7.02 -3.20
C PHE A 55 8.32 8.33 -3.44
N MET A 56 9.35 8.61 -2.62
CA MET A 56 10.15 9.84 -2.75
C MET A 56 10.81 9.94 -4.12
N LYS A 57 11.35 8.82 -4.63
CA LYS A 57 11.90 8.76 -5.98
C LYS A 57 10.86 9.14 -7.04
N MET A 58 9.67 8.53 -6.99
CA MET A 58 8.62 8.74 -7.99
C MET A 58 7.97 10.12 -7.91
N PHE A 59 7.76 10.66 -6.71
CA PHE A 59 7.07 11.94 -6.49
C PHE A 59 8.00 13.16 -6.59
N SER A 60 9.32 12.94 -6.74
CA SER A 60 10.29 14.02 -7.01
C SER A 60 9.99 14.81 -8.29
N CYS A 61 9.24 14.24 -9.24
CA CYS A 61 8.81 14.93 -10.46
C CYS A 61 7.80 16.07 -10.23
N PHE A 62 7.24 16.18 -9.01
CA PHE A 62 6.26 17.22 -8.67
C PHE A 62 6.87 18.46 -8.01
N LEU A 63 8.21 18.56 -7.94
CA LEU A 63 8.86 19.77 -7.44
C LEU A 63 8.36 21.03 -8.18
N PRO A 64 8.13 22.15 -7.48
CA PRO A 64 8.51 22.42 -6.08
C PRO A 64 7.47 21.94 -5.05
N HIS A 65 6.37 21.30 -5.46
CA HIS A 65 5.36 20.83 -4.51
C HIS A 65 5.87 19.63 -3.71
N SER A 66 5.58 19.64 -2.42
CA SER A 66 5.98 18.55 -1.51
C SER A 66 4.88 17.50 -1.42
N TRP A 67 5.24 16.22 -1.43
CA TRP A 67 4.31 15.12 -1.25
C TRP A 67 4.80 14.19 -0.14
N ARG A 68 3.87 13.73 0.70
CA ARG A 68 4.15 12.75 1.77
C ARG A 68 3.28 11.51 1.65
N LEU A 69 3.88 10.35 1.96
CA LEU A 69 3.20 9.07 2.08
C LEU A 69 2.89 8.79 3.55
N VAL A 70 1.66 8.40 3.88
CA VAL A 70 1.23 8.17 5.28
C VAL A 70 0.43 6.89 5.39
N ALA A 71 0.88 5.95 6.22
CA ALA A 71 0.11 4.75 6.53
C ALA A 71 -1.07 5.09 7.44
N VAL A 72 -2.26 4.57 7.14
CA VAL A 72 -3.48 4.77 7.93
C VAL A 72 -4.20 3.47 8.22
N SER A 73 -4.88 3.39 9.37
CA SER A 73 -5.67 2.23 9.79
C SER A 73 -7.08 2.22 9.22
N SER A 74 -7.54 3.31 8.61
CA SER A 74 -8.85 3.43 7.97
C SER A 74 -8.86 4.62 7.01
N LYS A 75 -9.91 4.73 6.17
CA LYS A 75 -10.11 5.89 5.29
C LYS A 75 -10.16 7.17 6.12
N PRO A 76 -9.32 8.19 5.83
CA PRO A 76 -9.38 9.46 6.53
C PRO A 76 -10.70 10.20 6.28
N SER A 77 -11.15 10.95 7.27
CA SER A 77 -12.33 11.82 7.17
C SER A 77 -12.12 12.94 6.14
N GLY A 78 -13.21 13.44 5.57
CA GLY A 78 -13.19 14.55 4.60
C GLY A 78 -13.19 14.08 3.13
N ARG A 79 -12.90 15.02 2.23
CA ARG A 79 -12.93 14.79 0.79
C ARG A 79 -11.55 14.37 0.29
N TRP A 80 -11.44 13.13 -0.17
CA TRP A 80 -10.21 12.54 -0.68
C TRP A 80 -10.42 11.93 -2.06
N HIS A 81 -9.46 12.10 -2.95
CA HIS A 81 -9.41 11.32 -4.18
C HIS A 81 -9.00 9.90 -3.86
N THR A 82 -9.91 8.94 -4.07
CA THR A 82 -9.69 7.53 -3.73
C THR A 82 -9.18 6.77 -4.94
N PHE A 83 -8.19 5.90 -4.72
CA PHE A 83 -7.67 4.98 -5.70
C PHE A 83 -7.39 3.62 -5.05
N VAL A 84 -7.75 2.53 -5.72
CA VAL A 84 -7.54 1.16 -5.22
C VAL A 84 -6.75 0.41 -6.26
N ASP A 85 -5.74 -0.32 -5.83
CA ASP A 85 -4.92 -1.17 -6.69
C ASP A 85 -4.80 -2.58 -6.09
N SER A 86 -4.31 -3.51 -6.91
CA SER A 86 -4.08 -4.90 -6.53
C SER A 86 -2.70 -5.35 -6.97
N ALA A 87 -2.14 -6.25 -6.17
CA ALA A 87 -0.83 -6.84 -6.38
C ALA A 87 -0.81 -8.30 -5.97
N LYS A 88 0.23 -9.00 -6.40
CA LYS A 88 0.60 -10.27 -5.78
C LYS A 88 1.29 -10.01 -4.45
N VAL A 89 0.83 -10.66 -3.39
CA VAL A 89 1.38 -10.54 -2.03
C VAL A 89 1.49 -11.91 -1.36
N ARG A 90 2.28 -11.99 -0.30
CA ARG A 90 2.36 -13.13 0.60
C ARG A 90 1.75 -12.78 1.94
N PHE A 91 1.24 -13.78 2.62
CA PHE A 91 0.84 -13.72 4.03
C PHE A 91 1.53 -14.87 4.74
N ALA A 92 1.80 -14.69 6.03
CA ALA A 92 2.28 -15.76 6.90
C ALA A 92 1.85 -15.43 8.32
N CYS A 93 1.43 -16.44 9.07
CA CYS A 93 1.22 -16.29 10.49
C CYS A 93 2.56 -16.03 11.16
N GLU A 94 2.68 -14.93 11.89
CA GLU A 94 3.87 -14.70 12.70
C GLU A 94 3.92 -15.69 13.87
N LEU A 95 5.12 -16.19 14.19
CA LEU A 95 5.39 -16.91 15.42
C LEU A 95 5.31 -15.90 16.58
N SER A 96 4.14 -15.68 17.14
CA SER A 96 3.99 -14.93 18.38
C SER A 96 4.47 -15.79 19.56
N ILE A 97 5.80 -15.89 19.73
CA ILE A 97 6.37 -16.35 20.99
C ILE A 97 6.19 -15.20 21.98
N SER A 98 5.06 -15.16 22.67
CA SER A 98 4.89 -14.25 23.80
C SER A 98 5.90 -14.66 24.87
N ILE A 99 6.93 -13.86 25.07
CA ILE A 99 7.97 -14.08 26.10
C ILE A 99 7.36 -14.21 27.50
N TYR A 100 6.15 -13.68 27.72
CA TYR A 100 5.39 -13.82 28.97
C TYR A 100 4.70 -15.18 29.15
N LEU A 101 4.53 -15.99 28.09
CA LEU A 101 3.89 -17.32 28.17
C LEU A 101 4.84 -18.46 28.56
N LEU A 102 6.14 -18.20 28.73
CA LEU A 102 7.09 -19.21 29.25
C LEU A 102 6.87 -19.55 30.73
N ILE A 103 6.15 -18.71 31.49
CA ILE A 103 5.98 -18.87 32.94
C ILE A 103 4.70 -19.63 33.31
N LEU A 104 3.68 -19.66 32.46
CA LEU A 104 2.41 -20.34 32.75
C LEU A 104 2.20 -21.55 31.84
N LYS A 105 2.88 -22.66 32.16
CA LYS A 105 2.36 -24.00 31.85
C LYS A 105 0.93 -24.07 32.39
N PHE A 106 -0.01 -24.59 31.60
CA PHE A 106 -1.46 -24.71 31.83
C PHE A 106 -2.33 -23.64 31.14
N MET A 107 -2.47 -23.74 29.81
CA MET A 107 -3.75 -23.92 29.08
C MET A 107 -3.47 -23.75 27.57
N HIS A 108 -3.59 -24.85 26.81
CA HIS A 108 -3.57 -24.92 25.34
C HIS A 108 -2.55 -24.02 24.61
N LEU A 109 -1.33 -24.54 24.46
CA LEU A 109 -0.31 -23.96 23.58
C LEU A 109 -0.74 -24.22 22.13
N ASP A 110 -1.46 -23.27 21.52
CA ASP A 110 -1.70 -23.31 20.07
C ASP A 110 -0.33 -23.34 19.37
N ALA A 111 -0.06 -24.44 18.66
CA ALA A 111 1.14 -24.59 17.87
C ALA A 111 1.26 -23.38 16.94
N ALA A 112 2.42 -22.72 16.93
CA ALA A 112 2.65 -21.59 16.07
C ALA A 112 2.32 -21.99 14.63
N CYS A 113 1.26 -21.39 14.07
CA CYS A 113 0.62 -21.89 12.87
C CYS A 113 1.61 -22.05 11.70
N GLY A 114 2.54 -21.10 11.55
CA GLY A 114 3.59 -21.13 10.52
C GLY A 114 3.06 -21.20 9.09
N HIS A 115 1.74 -21.11 8.91
CA HIS A 115 1.08 -21.22 7.62
C HIS A 115 1.34 -19.95 6.82
N GLY A 116 1.87 -20.13 5.61
CA GLY A 116 2.11 -19.08 4.65
C GLY A 116 1.37 -19.34 3.35
N TRP A 117 0.77 -18.29 2.78
CA TRP A 117 0.02 -18.36 1.54
C TRP A 117 0.29 -17.14 0.66
N THR A 118 -0.16 -17.22 -0.59
CA THR A 118 0.00 -16.14 -1.59
C THR A 118 -1.37 -15.72 -2.07
N SER A 119 -1.61 -14.41 -2.14
CA SER A 119 -2.77 -13.86 -2.82
C SER A 119 -2.32 -13.15 -4.10
N MET A 120 -3.01 -13.44 -5.20
CA MET A 120 -2.83 -12.70 -6.45
C MET A 120 -3.58 -11.36 -6.43
N LYS A 121 -4.34 -11.08 -5.36
CA LYS A 121 -5.20 -9.89 -5.21
C LYS A 121 -5.02 -9.25 -3.84
N GLY A 122 -3.77 -9.13 -3.38
CA GLY A 122 -3.45 -8.26 -2.25
C GLY A 122 -3.93 -6.84 -2.57
N ARG A 123 -4.64 -6.22 -1.63
CA ARG A 123 -5.29 -4.92 -1.85
C ARG A 123 -4.54 -3.80 -1.16
N ILE A 124 -4.53 -2.65 -1.82
CA ILE A 124 -4.10 -1.38 -1.30
C ILE A 124 -5.11 -0.31 -1.67
N ALA A 125 -5.45 0.55 -0.72
CA ALA A 125 -6.22 1.77 -0.97
C ALA A 125 -5.32 2.97 -0.74
N PHE A 126 -5.47 3.97 -1.61
CA PHE A 126 -4.84 5.26 -1.52
C PHE A 126 -5.90 6.36 -1.44
N TRP A 127 -5.62 7.37 -0.65
CA TRP A 127 -6.40 8.58 -0.52
C TRP A 127 -5.48 9.78 -0.71
N CYS A 128 -5.75 10.56 -1.74
CA CYS A 128 -4.93 11.73 -2.08
C CYS A 128 -5.67 13.03 -1.80
N ALA A 129 -4.96 13.98 -1.22
CA ALA A 129 -5.37 15.37 -1.07
C ALA A 129 -4.18 16.29 -1.39
N PHE A 130 -4.48 17.48 -1.90
CA PHE A 130 -3.48 18.48 -2.25
C PHE A 130 -4.00 19.87 -1.87
N SER A 131 -3.19 20.63 -1.13
CA SER A 131 -3.51 22.00 -0.69
C SER A 131 -2.23 22.74 -0.34
N ASN A 132 -2.18 24.06 -0.55
CA ASN A 132 -1.04 24.91 -0.17
C ASN A 132 0.32 24.34 -0.61
N ASN A 133 0.42 23.94 -1.89
CA ASN A 133 1.61 23.34 -2.50
C ASN A 133 2.12 22.05 -1.82
N THR A 134 1.26 21.42 -0.99
CA THR A 134 1.57 20.22 -0.24
C THR A 134 0.52 19.14 -0.51
N GLY A 135 1.00 17.96 -0.90
CA GLY A 135 0.20 16.78 -1.15
C GLY A 135 0.39 15.71 -0.10
N VAL A 136 -0.68 14.95 0.13
CA VAL A 136 -0.68 13.79 1.01
C VAL A 136 -1.25 12.62 0.25
N VAL A 137 -0.52 11.51 0.26
CA VAL A 137 -1.02 10.19 -0.12
C VAL A 137 -1.13 9.36 1.14
N ALA A 138 -2.33 9.25 1.69
CA ALA A 138 -2.62 8.29 2.74
C ALA A 138 -2.83 6.91 2.11
N TYR A 139 -2.35 5.84 2.73
CA TYR A 139 -2.51 4.48 2.21
C TYR A 139 -2.84 3.47 3.31
N ARG A 140 -3.58 2.42 2.92
CA ARG A 140 -3.85 1.26 3.75
C ARG A 140 -3.55 -0.02 2.98
N LEU A 141 -2.74 -0.89 3.59
CA LEU A 141 -2.53 -2.26 3.15
C LEU A 141 -3.56 -3.16 3.83
N TYR A 142 -4.24 -4.01 3.07
CA TYR A 142 -5.25 -4.90 3.63
C TYR A 142 -4.66 -6.28 3.91
N GLY A 143 -5.01 -6.83 5.07
CA GLY A 143 -4.63 -8.16 5.51
C GLY A 143 -5.59 -9.26 5.07
N GLN A 144 -5.24 -10.49 5.42
CA GLN A 144 -6.09 -11.67 5.24
C GLN A 144 -6.01 -12.56 6.48
N GLN A 145 -7.13 -13.12 6.92
CA GLN A 145 -7.17 -14.10 8.00
C GLN A 145 -6.59 -15.43 7.52
N CYS A 146 -5.88 -16.11 8.42
CA CYS A 146 -5.37 -17.46 8.16
C CYS A 146 -6.51 -18.47 8.05
N ASP A 147 -6.37 -19.44 7.15
CA ASP A 147 -7.35 -20.52 7.03
C ASP A 147 -7.27 -21.55 8.16
N ASN A 148 -6.10 -21.67 8.79
CA ASN A 148 -5.81 -22.68 9.81
C ASN A 148 -6.00 -22.18 11.25
N CYS A 149 -6.02 -20.86 11.46
CA CYS A 149 -6.19 -20.27 12.78
C CYS A 149 -7.68 -19.98 13.05
N GLN A 150 -8.12 -20.14 14.30
CA GLN A 150 -9.47 -19.73 14.72
C GLN A 150 -9.55 -18.24 15.12
N GLY A 151 -8.49 -17.46 14.90
CA GLY A 151 -8.42 -16.05 15.29
C GLY A 151 -9.13 -15.13 14.30
N GLU A 152 -9.67 -14.02 14.81
CA GLU A 152 -10.26 -12.94 13.98
C GLU A 152 -9.21 -11.95 13.45
N SER A 153 -7.94 -12.11 13.83
CA SER A 153 -6.85 -11.23 13.42
C SER A 153 -6.49 -11.38 11.95
N TYR A 154 -6.21 -10.25 11.30
CA TYR A 154 -5.71 -10.22 9.93
C TYR A 154 -4.19 -10.27 9.91
N GLU A 155 -3.63 -11.19 9.12
CA GLU A 155 -2.20 -11.19 8.85
C GLU A 155 -1.84 -10.06 7.87
N PRO A 156 -0.81 -9.26 8.15
CA PRO A 156 -0.38 -8.19 7.25
C PRO A 156 0.19 -8.78 5.95
N ALA A 157 -0.07 -8.10 4.84
CA ALA A 157 0.49 -8.49 3.55
C ALA A 157 1.99 -8.19 3.48
N MET A 158 2.78 -9.19 3.10
CA MET A 158 4.15 -9.04 2.65
C MET A 158 4.17 -8.76 1.15
N TRP A 159 4.61 -7.56 0.80
CA TRP A 159 4.66 -7.08 -0.58
C TRP A 159 6.04 -7.35 -1.20
N TYR A 160 6.05 -7.66 -2.49
CA TYR A 160 7.28 -7.72 -3.28
C TYR A 160 7.68 -6.30 -3.73
N PRO A 161 8.97 -5.93 -3.72
CA PRO A 161 9.41 -4.58 -4.11
C PRO A 161 8.89 -4.15 -5.48
N GLU A 162 8.90 -5.04 -6.48
CA GLU A 162 8.40 -4.74 -7.83
C GLU A 162 6.88 -4.46 -7.86
N GLU A 163 6.11 -5.08 -6.97
CA GLU A 163 4.68 -4.82 -6.84
C GLU A 163 4.43 -3.49 -6.13
N MET A 164 5.30 -3.09 -5.18
CA MET A 164 5.26 -1.76 -4.57
C MET A 164 5.53 -0.67 -5.62
N GLU A 165 6.56 -0.84 -6.45
CA GLU A 165 6.88 0.07 -7.55
C GLU A 165 5.69 0.23 -8.51
N LYS A 166 5.08 -0.88 -8.94
CA LYS A 166 3.89 -0.85 -9.81
C LYS A 166 2.76 0.00 -9.22
N VAL A 167 2.36 -0.27 -7.97
CA VAL A 167 1.21 0.44 -7.38
C VAL A 167 1.55 1.90 -7.05
N LEU A 168 2.81 2.20 -6.69
CA LEU A 168 3.28 3.57 -6.48
C LEU A 168 3.37 4.36 -7.79
N TRP A 169 3.75 3.71 -8.88
CA TRP A 169 3.71 4.32 -10.22
C TRP A 169 2.28 4.67 -10.64
N ASN A 170 1.34 3.75 -10.40
CA ASN A 170 -0.07 3.97 -10.71
C ASN A 170 -0.66 5.15 -9.92
N ILE A 171 -0.36 5.27 -8.62
CA ILE A 171 -0.82 6.43 -7.83
C ILE A 171 -0.11 7.73 -8.21
N CYS A 172 1.20 7.70 -8.54
CA CYS A 172 1.93 8.87 -9.04
C CYS A 172 1.29 9.38 -10.34
N SER A 173 1.03 8.48 -11.29
CA SER A 173 0.33 8.80 -12.54
C SER A 173 -1.07 9.37 -12.31
N ARG A 174 -1.80 8.82 -11.32
CA ARG A 174 -3.12 9.31 -10.92
C ARG A 174 -3.04 10.71 -10.33
N VAL A 175 -2.03 11.00 -9.50
CA VAL A 175 -1.77 12.32 -8.92
C VAL A 175 -1.45 13.34 -10.02
N ALA A 176 -0.55 13.01 -10.94
CA ALA A 176 -0.22 13.86 -12.09
C ALA A 176 -1.48 14.24 -12.90
N HIS A 177 -2.35 13.26 -13.14
CA HIS A 177 -3.59 13.51 -13.86
C HIS A 177 -4.58 14.38 -13.05
N VAL A 178 -4.84 14.04 -11.79
CA VAL A 178 -5.89 14.68 -10.98
C VAL A 178 -5.52 16.08 -10.53
N PHE A 179 -4.27 16.32 -10.12
CA PHE A 179 -3.85 17.59 -9.50
C PHE A 179 -3.03 18.48 -10.43
N TYR A 180 -2.48 17.94 -11.52
CA TYR A 180 -1.62 18.68 -12.46
C TYR A 180 -2.16 18.68 -13.90
N GLY A 181 -3.30 18.02 -14.15
CA GLY A 181 -3.96 18.02 -15.46
C GLY A 181 -3.22 17.23 -16.55
N CYS A 182 -2.22 16.42 -16.19
CA CYS A 182 -1.49 15.63 -17.19
C CYS A 182 -2.38 14.52 -17.77
N ALA A 183 -2.04 14.06 -18.98
CA ALA A 183 -2.77 12.96 -19.61
C ALA A 183 -2.71 11.70 -18.74
N ARG A 184 -3.83 10.97 -18.65
CA ARG A 184 -3.90 9.75 -17.83
C ARG A 184 -3.28 8.59 -18.61
N PRO A 185 -2.12 8.04 -18.20
CA PRO A 185 -1.62 6.83 -18.81
C PRO A 185 -2.50 5.63 -18.43
N PRO A 186 -2.50 4.54 -19.22
CA PRO A 186 -3.12 3.28 -18.83
C PRO A 186 -2.56 2.79 -17.49
N ILE A 187 -3.44 2.29 -16.61
CA ILE A 187 -3.03 1.70 -15.33
C ILE A 187 -2.24 0.41 -15.61
N GLN A 188 -1.11 0.22 -14.93
CA GLN A 188 -0.37 -1.03 -14.99
C GLN A 188 -1.12 -2.10 -14.17
N LEU A 189 -1.82 -2.98 -14.89
CA LEU A 189 -2.60 -4.09 -14.32
C LEU A 189 -1.83 -5.41 -14.28
N ASN A 190 -0.72 -5.51 -15.01
CA ASN A 190 0.12 -6.70 -15.03
C ASN A 190 0.70 -6.93 -13.64
N ARG A 191 0.45 -8.12 -13.10
CA ARG A 191 0.97 -8.57 -11.81
C ARG A 191 2.01 -9.64 -12.09
N ARG A 192 2.93 -9.84 -11.14
CA ARG A 192 3.82 -10.99 -11.15
C ARG A 192 2.99 -12.26 -11.30
N PRO A 193 3.31 -13.16 -12.24
CA PRO A 193 2.54 -14.37 -12.44
C PRO A 193 2.55 -15.26 -11.19
N GLY A 194 1.48 -16.01 -11.00
CA GLY A 194 1.35 -16.95 -9.90
C GLY A 194 0.27 -17.98 -10.18
N LYS A 195 0.36 -19.11 -9.49
CA LYS A 195 -0.60 -20.22 -9.54
C LYS A 195 -1.23 -20.35 -8.14
N PRO A 196 -2.20 -19.49 -7.79
CA PRO A 196 -2.89 -19.61 -6.51
C PRO A 196 -3.58 -20.98 -6.46
N LYS A 197 -3.45 -21.67 -5.33
CA LYS A 197 -4.02 -23.02 -5.16
C LYS A 197 -5.52 -22.98 -4.91
N ASN A 198 -6.00 -21.94 -4.22
CA ASN A 198 -7.37 -21.81 -3.76
C ASN A 198 -8.03 -20.56 -4.36
N PRO A 199 -9.36 -20.56 -4.55
CA PRO A 199 -10.12 -19.38 -4.93
C PRO A 199 -10.08 -18.30 -3.83
N HIS A 200 -10.52 -17.10 -4.18
CA HIS A 200 -10.61 -16.01 -3.24
C HIS A 200 -11.71 -16.29 -2.19
N ASN A 201 -11.38 -16.19 -0.90
CA ASN A 201 -12.35 -16.26 0.19
C ASN A 201 -12.63 -14.85 0.71
N SER A 202 -13.83 -14.33 0.44
CA SER A 202 -14.25 -12.99 0.84
C SER A 202 -14.51 -12.85 2.33
N GLU A 203 -14.83 -13.94 3.04
CA GLU A 203 -15.04 -13.92 4.48
C GLU A 203 -13.75 -13.64 5.25
N LYS A 204 -12.62 -14.10 4.71
CA LYS A 204 -11.28 -13.97 5.33
C LYS A 204 -10.50 -12.75 4.82
N CYS A 205 -11.04 -12.01 3.86
CA CYS A 205 -10.36 -10.87 3.25
C CYS A 205 -10.77 -9.55 3.89
N GLN A 206 -9.82 -8.83 4.52
CA GLN A 206 -10.10 -7.54 5.15
C GLN A 206 -10.68 -6.52 4.16
N ALA A 207 -10.16 -6.49 2.94
CA ALA A 207 -10.67 -5.58 1.91
C ALA A 207 -12.10 -5.90 1.45
N CYS A 208 -12.54 -7.15 1.55
CA CYS A 208 -13.95 -7.50 1.30
C CYS A 208 -14.84 -6.99 2.42
N LYS A 209 -14.42 -7.16 3.68
CA LYS A 209 -15.13 -6.65 4.86
C LYS A 209 -15.23 -5.12 4.86
N ASP A 210 -14.18 -4.44 4.41
CA ASP A 210 -14.14 -2.97 4.26
C ASP A 210 -14.83 -2.49 2.96
N GLY A 211 -15.40 -3.38 2.14
CA GLY A 211 -16.13 -3.01 0.91
C GLY A 211 -15.28 -2.52 -0.26
N VAL A 212 -13.97 -2.78 -0.23
CA VAL A 212 -12.97 -2.29 -1.20
C VAL A 212 -12.71 -3.27 -2.35
N CYS A 213 -12.88 -4.58 -2.12
CA CYS A 213 -12.72 -5.58 -3.17
C CYS A 213 -13.82 -5.51 -4.23
N ALA A 214 -13.41 -5.46 -5.51
CA ALA A 214 -14.32 -5.49 -6.66
C ALA A 214 -14.86 -6.90 -6.97
N GLU A 215 -14.15 -7.96 -6.55
CA GLU A 215 -14.59 -9.34 -6.72
C GLU A 215 -14.88 -9.92 -5.34
N ARG A 216 -16.17 -10.01 -5.00
CA ARG A 216 -16.65 -10.54 -3.71
C ARG A 216 -16.88 -12.07 -3.74
N ARG A 217 -16.62 -12.73 -4.87
CA ARG A 217 -16.94 -14.14 -5.14
C ARG A 217 -15.69 -14.92 -5.50
#